data_AF-A0ABC8LS87-F1
#
_entry.id   AF-A0ABC8LS87-F1
#
_cell.length_a   1.000
_cell.length_b   1.000
_cell.length_c   1.000
_cell.angle_alpha   90.00
_cell.angle_beta   90.00
_cell.angle_gamma   90.00
#
_symmetry.space_group_name_H-M   'P 1'
#
loop_
_entity.id
_entity.type
_entity.pdbx_description
1 polymer ?
#
loop_
_entity_poly.entity_id
_entity_poly.type
_entity_poly.pdbx_seq_one_letter_code
_entity_poly.pdbx_strand_id
1 'polypeptide(L)'
;MVSEKKMLNFIETFLGLGFSREELVMMVKCFPQCLVHSTEMVTKIIEFMVKEMNWSVTVSLFPHVISYSLDKRIVPRCNVIKALMLKGLLRSEPTSVSSAWHVPVKLS
;
A
#
# COMPACT_ATOMS: atom_id res chain seq x y z
N MET A 1 -8.87 18.91 -10.01
CA MET A 1 -9.89 18.51 -9.01
C MET A 1 -10.37 17.11 -9.38
N VAL A 2 -10.44 16.16 -8.43
CA VAL A 2 -11.04 14.84 -8.69
C VAL A 2 -12.54 15.04 -8.93
N SER A 3 -13.10 14.43 -9.97
CA SER A 3 -14.53 14.52 -10.22
C SER A 3 -15.31 13.63 -9.25
N GLU A 4 -16.52 14.05 -8.89
CA GLU A 4 -17.41 13.26 -8.03
C GLU A 4 -17.61 11.84 -8.59
N LYS A 5 -17.78 11.72 -9.92
CA LYS A 5 -17.84 10.43 -10.62
C LYS A 5 -16.62 9.53 -10.35
N LYS A 6 -15.40 10.08 -10.33
CA LYS A 6 -14.20 9.29 -10.02
C LYS A 6 -14.19 8.81 -8.58
N MET A 7 -14.63 9.65 -7.64
CA MET A 7 -14.75 9.26 -6.22
C MET A 7 -15.79 8.16 -6.02
N LEU A 8 -16.98 8.29 -6.62
CA LEU A 8 -18.04 7.28 -6.54
C LEU A 8 -17.55 5.94 -7.10
N ASN A 9 -16.96 5.95 -8.30
CA ASN A 9 -16.41 4.74 -8.91
C ASN A 9 -15.32 4.09 -8.03
N PHE A 10 -14.47 4.89 -7.39
CA PHE A 10 -13.48 4.40 -6.44
C PHE A 10 -14.16 3.72 -5.24
N ILE A 11 -15.11 4.39 -4.59
CA ILE A 11 -15.83 3.84 -3.43
C ILE A 11 -16.54 2.54 -3.80
N GLU A 12 -17.30 2.52 -4.88
CA GLU A 12 -18.04 1.33 -5.33
C GLU A 12 -17.10 0.16 -5.66
N THR A 13 -15.98 0.44 -6.35
CA THR A 13 -15.01 -0.59 -6.70
C THR A 13 -14.44 -1.25 -5.44
N PHE A 14 -13.97 -0.46 -4.48
CA PHE A 14 -13.31 -1.03 -3.31
C PHE A 14 -14.28 -1.63 -2.30
N LEU A 15 -15.50 -1.10 -2.16
CA LEU A 15 -16.56 -1.79 -1.41
C LEU A 15 -16.87 -3.15 -2.03
N GLY A 16 -16.93 -3.25 -3.37
CA GLY A 16 -17.12 -4.51 -4.09
C GLY A 16 -15.96 -5.50 -3.93
N LEU A 17 -14.75 -4.99 -3.65
CA LEU A 17 -13.57 -5.80 -3.31
C LEU A 17 -13.51 -6.21 -1.81
N GLY A 18 -14.53 -5.84 -1.02
CA GLY A 18 -14.65 -6.23 0.38
C GLY A 18 -14.01 -5.27 1.39
N PHE A 19 -13.57 -4.08 0.95
CA PHE A 19 -13.07 -3.06 1.88
C PHE A 19 -14.21 -2.44 2.69
N SER A 20 -13.94 -2.15 3.95
CA SER A 20 -14.81 -1.34 4.82
C SER A 20 -14.73 0.15 4.47
N ARG A 21 -15.73 0.94 4.88
CA ARG A 21 -15.71 2.40 4.67
C ARG A 21 -14.57 3.04 5.44
N GLU A 22 -14.23 2.50 6.61
CA GLU A 22 -13.14 2.93 7.47
C GLU A 22 -11.78 2.76 6.77
N GLU A 23 -11.56 1.61 6.13
CA GLU A 23 -10.36 1.37 5.31
C GLU A 23 -10.27 2.30 4.11
N LEU A 24 -11.40 2.63 3.47
CA LEU A 24 -11.42 3.60 2.37
C LEU A 24 -11.05 5.01 2.84
N VAL A 25 -11.60 5.43 3.98
CA VAL A 25 -11.25 6.72 4.59
C VAL A 25 -9.76 6.74 4.95
N MET A 26 -9.21 5.66 5.49
CA MET A 26 -7.77 5.55 5.74
C MET A 26 -6.97 5.62 4.44
N MET A 27 -7.34 4.88 3.40
CA MET A 27 -6.65 4.90 2.10
C MET A 27 -6.59 6.32 1.53
N VAL A 28 -7.72 7.04 1.52
CA VAL A 28 -7.79 8.42 0.99
C VAL A 28 -7.02 9.42 1.87
N LYS A 29 -7.07 9.27 3.21
CA LYS A 29 -6.30 10.13 4.13
C LYS A 29 -4.79 9.94 3.98
N CYS A 30 -4.35 8.70 3.83
CA CYS A 30 -2.93 8.36 3.78
C CYS A 30 -2.34 8.47 2.38
N PHE A 31 -3.18 8.32 1.35
CA PHE A 31 -2.79 8.35 -0.04
C PHE A 31 -3.90 8.96 -0.91
N PRO A 32 -4.12 10.29 -0.85
CA PRO A 32 -5.18 10.95 -1.61
C PRO A 32 -5.06 10.78 -3.13
N GLN A 33 -3.85 10.50 -3.62
CA GLN A 33 -3.58 10.28 -5.03
C GLN A 33 -4.16 8.94 -5.58
N CYS A 34 -4.70 8.02 -4.75
CA CYS A 34 -5.45 6.86 -5.26
C CYS A 34 -6.69 7.27 -6.06
N LEU A 35 -7.25 8.44 -5.76
CA LEU A 35 -8.39 9.01 -6.47
C LEU A 35 -8.01 9.60 -7.84
N VAL A 36 -6.71 9.80 -8.08
CA VAL A 36 -6.17 10.31 -9.35
C VAL A 36 -5.81 9.15 -10.28
N HIS A 37 -5.25 8.07 -9.73
CA HIS A 37 -4.93 6.84 -10.46
C HIS A 37 -6.18 6.05 -10.84
N SER A 38 -6.05 5.11 -11.79
CA SER A 38 -7.16 4.20 -12.10
C SER A 38 -7.37 3.21 -10.95
N THR A 39 -8.63 2.88 -10.67
CA THR A 39 -8.98 1.87 -9.66
C THR A 39 -8.32 0.52 -9.97
N GLU A 40 -8.27 0.14 -11.24
CA GLU A 40 -7.56 -1.07 -11.72
C GLU A 40 -6.10 -1.12 -11.28
N MET A 41 -5.35 -0.01 -11.43
CA MET A 41 -3.94 0.05 -11.05
C MET A 41 -3.78 -0.12 -9.53
N VAL A 42 -4.62 0.59 -8.76
CA VAL A 42 -4.57 0.53 -7.29
C VAL A 42 -4.92 -0.87 -6.80
N THR A 43 -5.94 -1.51 -7.37
CA THR A 43 -6.33 -2.89 -7.07
C THR A 43 -5.18 -3.87 -7.33
N LYS A 44 -4.54 -3.82 -8.51
CA LYS A 44 -3.42 -4.73 -8.84
C LYS A 44 -2.28 -4.65 -7.84
N ILE A 45 -1.99 -3.44 -7.35
CA ILE A 45 -0.87 -3.25 -6.42
C ILE A 45 -1.24 -3.74 -5.01
N ILE A 46 -2.47 -3.48 -4.56
CA ILE A 46 -2.98 -4.02 -3.30
C ILE A 46 -2.99 -5.55 -3.34
N GLU A 47 -3.46 -6.15 -4.43
CA GLU A 47 -3.45 -7.60 -4.61
C GLU A 47 -2.03 -8.16 -4.57
N PHE A 48 -1.07 -7.51 -5.24
CA PHE A 48 0.34 -7.90 -5.16
C PHE A 48 0.88 -7.84 -3.73
N MET A 49 0.61 -6.76 -2.98
CA MET A 49 1.08 -6.61 -1.61
C MET A 49 0.47 -7.66 -0.66
N VAL A 50 -0.82 -7.93 -0.79
CA VAL A 50 -1.50 -8.90 0.08
C VAL A 50 -1.15 -10.34 -0.32
N LYS A 51 -1.22 -10.70 -1.61
CA LYS A 51 -1.07 -12.08 -2.07
C LYS A 51 0.40 -12.51 -2.21
N GLU A 52 1.26 -11.66 -2.79
CA GLU A 52 2.65 -12.04 -3.10
C GLU A 52 3.63 -11.69 -1.97
N MET A 53 3.40 -10.57 -1.29
CA MET A 53 4.24 -10.11 -0.19
C MET A 53 3.71 -10.54 1.18
N ASN A 54 2.50 -11.08 1.25
CA ASN A 54 1.84 -11.48 2.49
C ASN A 54 1.78 -10.35 3.53
N TRP A 55 1.68 -9.11 3.06
CA TRP A 55 1.56 -7.93 3.92
C TRP A 55 0.12 -7.71 4.34
N SER A 56 -0.08 -7.15 5.53
CA SER A 56 -1.43 -6.77 5.96
C SER A 56 -2.07 -5.76 5.00
N VAL A 57 -3.41 -5.84 4.87
CA VAL A 57 -4.20 -4.87 4.10
C VAL A 57 -3.87 -3.46 4.57
N THR A 58 -3.82 -3.24 5.88
CA THR A 58 -3.46 -1.95 6.48
C THR A 58 -2.16 -1.40 5.93
N VAL A 59 -1.06 -2.18 5.90
CA VAL A 59 0.23 -1.75 5.34
C VAL A 59 0.11 -1.43 3.84
N SER A 60 -0.70 -2.22 3.13
CA SER A 60 -1.00 -2.03 1.71
C SER A 60 -1.83 -0.76 1.44
N LEU A 61 -2.42 -0.13 2.46
CA LEU A 61 -3.14 1.15 2.37
C LEU A 61 -2.23 2.39 2.48
N PHE A 62 -0.94 2.22 2.82
CA PHE A 62 0.02 3.32 2.94
C PHE A 62 1.11 3.39 1.86
N PRO A 63 0.91 3.02 0.58
CA PRO A 63 2.05 2.96 -0.30
C PRO A 63 2.24 4.32 -0.95
N HIS A 64 3.21 5.12 -0.51
CA HIS A 64 3.75 6.16 -1.40
C HIS A 64 4.23 5.54 -2.74
N VAL A 65 4.51 4.23 -2.72
CA VAL A 65 4.99 3.41 -3.83
C VAL A 65 3.95 3.07 -4.91
N ILE A 66 2.63 3.21 -4.67
CA ILE A 66 1.60 2.97 -5.72
C ILE A 66 1.63 4.01 -6.85
N SER A 67 2.38 5.10 -6.68
CA SER A 67 2.67 6.05 -7.75
C SER A 67 3.70 5.55 -8.78
N TYR A 68 4.37 4.42 -8.52
CA TYR A 68 5.33 3.81 -9.43
C TYR A 68 4.71 2.69 -10.26
N SER A 69 5.31 2.39 -11.42
CA SER A 69 4.94 1.21 -12.21
C SER A 69 5.13 -0.07 -11.41
N LEU A 70 4.09 -0.91 -11.34
CA LEU A 70 4.12 -2.20 -10.64
C LEU A 70 5.31 -3.05 -11.11
N ASP A 71 5.38 -3.34 -12.40
CA ASP A 71 6.36 -4.29 -12.94
C ASP A 71 7.80 -3.74 -12.94
N LYS A 72 7.98 -2.47 -13.31
CA LYS A 72 9.34 -1.91 -13.45
C LYS A 72 9.96 -1.43 -12.14
N ARG A 73 9.16 -1.21 -11.08
CA ARG A 73 9.65 -0.56 -9.85
C ARG A 73 9.17 -1.20 -8.56
N ILE A 74 7.89 -1.56 -8.45
CA ILE A 74 7.36 -2.12 -7.20
C ILE A 74 7.84 -3.56 -7.03
N VAL A 75 7.58 -4.43 -8.02
CA VAL A 75 7.97 -5.85 -7.98
C VAL A 75 9.47 -6.05 -7.72
N PRO A 76 10.40 -5.37 -8.44
CA PRO A 76 11.84 -5.56 -8.20
C PRO A 76 12.26 -5.20 -6.77
N ARG A 77 11.71 -4.12 -6.20
CA ARG A 77 12.05 -3.68 -4.83
C ARG A 77 11.46 -4.62 -3.78
N CYS A 78 10.21 -5.04 -3.98
CA CYS A 78 9.55 -6.00 -3.12
C CYS A 78 10.27 -7.34 -3.11
N ASN A 79 10.78 -7.82 -4.25
CA ASN A 79 11.60 -9.03 -4.31
C ASN A 79 12.89 -8.92 -3.51
N VAL A 80 13.57 -7.76 -3.56
CA VAL A 80 14.77 -7.51 -2.73
C VAL A 80 14.40 -7.51 -1.24
N ILE A 81 13.31 -6.82 -0.84
CA ILE A 81 12.83 -6.81 0.55
C ILE A 81 12.51 -8.24 1.01
N LYS A 82 11.78 -9.01 0.20
CA LYS A 82 11.44 -10.41 0.49
C LYS A 82 12.69 -11.27 0.68
N ALA A 83 13.69 -11.12 -0.20
CA ALA A 83 14.96 -11.83 -0.08
C ALA A 83 15.74 -11.45 1.19
N LEU A 84 15.74 -10.17 1.57
CA LEU A 84 16.39 -9.70 2.80
C LEU A 84 15.67 -10.18 4.06
N MET A 85 14.33 -10.20 4.07
CA MET A 85 13.53 -10.77 5.16
C MET A 85 13.80 -12.27 5.33
N LEU A 86 13.84 -13.03 4.23
CA LEU A 86 14.18 -14.46 4.26
C LEU A 86 15.59 -14.73 4.80
N LYS A 87 16.52 -13.78 4.61
CA LYS A 87 17.88 -13.84 5.17
C LYS A 87 17.99 -13.34 6.61
N GLY A 88 16.90 -12.88 7.22
CA GLY A 88 16.90 -12.30 8.56
C GLY A 88 17.61 -10.95 8.66
N LEU A 89 17.89 -10.29 7.53
CA LEU A 89 18.59 -9.00 7.47
C LEU A 89 17.64 -7.81 7.64
N LEU A 90 16.33 -8.05 7.59
CA LEU A 90 15.28 -7.08 7.89
C LEU A 90 14.39 -7.65 9.00
N ARG A 91 14.06 -6.82 10.00
CA ARG A 91 13.05 -7.18 11.02
C ARG A 91 11.69 -7.33 10.34
N SER A 92 10.93 -8.33 10.78
CA SER A 92 9.66 -8.78 10.19
C SER A 92 8.56 -7.73 10.28
N GLU A 93 7.75 -7.65 9.20
CA GLU A 93 6.61 -6.77 8.95
C GLU A 93 6.94 -5.27 8.92
N PRO A 94 6.48 -4.51 7.91
CA PRO A 94 6.35 -3.06 8.02
C PRO A 94 5.22 -2.77 9.01
N THR A 95 5.39 -3.09 10.29
CA THR A 95 4.43 -2.75 11.33
C THR A 95 4.26 -1.25 11.31
N SER A 96 3.10 -0.78 10.84
CA SER A 96 2.64 0.61 10.84
C SER A 96 3.71 1.64 10.45
N VAL A 97 3.53 2.31 9.31
CA VAL A 97 4.37 3.45 8.91
C VAL A 97 4.53 4.51 10.00
N SER A 98 3.67 4.55 11.04
CA SER A 98 3.87 5.40 12.22
C SER A 98 5.15 5.09 13.03
N SER A 99 5.55 3.82 13.15
CA SER A 99 6.80 3.44 13.85
C SER A 99 8.06 3.70 13.02
N ALA A 100 7.93 3.90 11.71
CA ALA A 100 9.06 4.27 10.85
C ALA A 100 9.43 5.76 10.94
N TRP A 101 8.52 6.62 11.43
CA TRP A 101 8.79 8.05 11.67
C TRP A 101 9.34 8.36 13.07
N HIS A 102 9.31 7.38 13.98
CA HIS A 102 9.99 7.45 15.27
C HIS A 102 10.88 6.21 15.43
N VAL A 103 11.97 6.15 14.68
CA VAL A 103 13.13 5.38 15.13
C VAL A 103 13.91 6.29 16.07
N PRO A 104 13.85 6.12 17.41
CA PRO A 104 14.94 6.62 18.21
C PRO A 104 16.16 5.79 17.82
N VAL A 105 17.09 6.43 17.12
CA VAL A 105 18.47 5.95 17.01
C VAL A 105 18.93 5.70 18.44
N LYS A 106 19.06 4.43 18.83
CA LYS A 106 19.88 4.05 19.98
C LYS A 106 21.13 3.38 19.44
N LEU A 107 22.19 4.20 19.43
CA LEU A 107 23.57 3.74 19.48
C LEU A 107 23.77 3.03 20.82
N SER A 108 24.16 1.75 20.76
CA SER A 108 24.98 1.05 21.76
C SER A 108 25.60 -0.17 21.10
#